data_AF-A0A1G6Y813-F1
#
_entry.id   AF-A0A1G6Y813-F1
#
_cell.length_a   1.000
_cell.length_b   1.000
_cell.length_c   1.000
_cell.angle_alpha   90.00
_cell.angle_beta   90.00
_cell.angle_gamma   90.00
#
_symmetry.space_group_name_H-M   'P 1'
#
loop_
_entity.id
_entity.type
_entity.pdbx_description
1 polymer ?
#
loop_
_entity_poly.entity_id
_entity_poly.type
_entity_poly.pdbx_seq_one_letter_code
_entity_poly.pdbx_strand_id
1 'polypeptide(L)' 'MTTPADEVRLALAAGRAAAQARRPVRANPYRGDADTARERVLARAWVRGYGNANPMPVDYSG' A
#
# COMPACT_ATOMS: atom_id res chain seq x y z
N MET A 1 6.05 10.21 19.38
CA MET A 1 4.71 10.34 18.78
C MET A 1 4.86 10.18 17.27
N THR A 2 4.25 9.17 16.67
CA THR A 2 4.21 9.04 15.21
C THR A 2 3.20 10.03 14.66
N THR A 3 3.59 10.85 13.68
CA THR A 3 2.66 11.82 13.07
C THR A 3 1.79 11.12 12.02
N PRO A 4 0.61 11.67 11.64
CA PRO A 4 -0.20 11.12 10.56
C PRO A 4 0.58 10.95 9.24
N ALA A 5 1.53 11.85 8.97
CA ALA A 5 2.39 11.75 7.79
C ALA A 5 3.36 10.56 7.87
N ASP A 6 3.88 10.24 9.06
CA ASP A 6 4.78 9.11 9.26
C ASP A 6 4.03 7.78 9.10
N GLU A 7 2.77 7.70 9.55
CA GLU A 7 1.95 6.50 9.36
C GLU A 7 1.68 6.21 7.89
N VAL A 8 1.40 7.24 7.10
CA VAL A 8 1.24 7.11 5.65
C VAL A 8 2.53 6.64 4.99
N ARG A 9 3.69 7.19 5.40
CA ARG A 9 5.00 6.74 4.89
C ARG A 9 5.29 5.28 5.25
N LEU A 10 4.99 4.87 6.47
CA LEU A 10 5.14 3.49 6.92
C LEU A 10 4.22 2.54 6.15
N ALA A 11 2.96 2.92 5.93
CA ALA A 11 2.02 2.14 5.14
C ALA A 11 2.51 1.97 3.68
N LEU A 12 3.00 3.05 3.05
CA LEU A 12 3.61 3.00 1.72
C LEU A 12 4.81 2.04 1.67
N ALA A 13 5.72 2.13 2.65
CA ALA A 13 6.90 1.28 2.72
C ALA A 13 6.53 -0.19 2.93
N ALA A 14 5.56 -0.47 3.81
CA ALA A 14 5.06 -1.82 4.06
C ALA A 14 4.41 -2.44 2.81
N GLY A 15 3.66 -1.64 2.04
CA GLY A 15 3.11 -2.08 0.76
C GLY A 15 4.18 -2.50 -0.25
N ARG A 16 5.22 -1.66 -0.40
CA ARG A 16 6.36 -1.97 -1.28
C ARG A 16 7.08 -3.25 -0.85
N ALA A 17 7.35 -3.39 0.44
CA ALA A 17 8.03 -4.57 0.98
C ALA A 17 7.20 -5.85 0.77
N ALA A 18 5.87 -5.78 0.92
CA ALA A 18 4.99 -6.92 0.66
C ALA A 18 5.01 -7.35 -0.81
N ALA A 19 4.99 -6.40 -1.75
CA ALA A 19 5.11 -6.67 -3.17
C ALA A 19 6.47 -7.29 -3.52
N GLN A 20 7.57 -6.75 -3.00
CA GLN A 20 8.92 -7.31 -3.19
C GLN A 20 9.04 -8.73 -2.64
N ALA A 21 8.39 -9.02 -1.52
CA ALA A 21 8.31 -10.35 -0.92
C ALA A 21 7.29 -11.28 -1.62
N ARG A 22 6.68 -10.86 -2.73
CA ARG A 22 5.64 -11.61 -3.48
C ARG A 22 4.46 -12.05 -2.61
N ARG A 23 4.17 -11.30 -1.54
CA ARG A 23 2.97 -11.52 -0.72
C ARG A 23 1.76 -11.03 -1.50
N PRO A 24 0.58 -11.66 -1.38
CA PRO A 24 -0.61 -11.20 -2.08
C PRO A 24 -1.14 -9.87 -1.50
N VAL A 25 -1.90 -9.10 -2.30
CA VAL A 25 -2.55 -7.83 -1.88
C VAL A 25 -3.38 -7.99 -0.60
N ARG A 26 -4.00 -9.15 -0.39
CA ARG A 26 -4.76 -9.48 0.85
C ARG A 26 -3.92 -9.47 2.13
N ALA A 27 -2.60 -9.36 2.02
CA ALA A 27 -1.70 -9.15 3.16
C ALA A 27 -1.71 -7.70 3.68
N ASN A 28 -2.49 -6.80 3.06
CA ASN A 28 -2.74 -5.46 3.59
C ASN A 28 -3.33 -5.56 5.01
N PRO A 29 -2.66 -5.01 6.04
CA PRO A 29 -3.17 -5.05 7.41
C PRO A 29 -4.31 -4.07 7.66
N TYR A 30 -4.53 -3.11 6.76
CA TYR A 30 -5.54 -2.05 6.92
C TYR A 30 -6.82 -2.39 6.17
N ARG A 31 -7.96 -2.07 6.79
CA ARG A 31 -9.28 -2.23 6.16
C ARG A 31 -9.63 -1.02 5.30
N GLY A 32 -9.82 -1.25 3.99
CA GLY A 32 -10.20 -0.20 3.05
C GLY A 32 -11.61 0.36 3.26
N ASP A 33 -12.46 -0.42 3.91
CA ASP A 33 -13.85 -0.14 4.29
C ASP A 33 -14.00 0.24 5.78
N ALA A 34 -12.90 0.45 6.50
CA ALA A 34 -12.95 0.84 7.91
C ALA A 34 -13.78 2.12 8.14
N ASP A 35 -14.44 2.20 9.29
CA ASP A 35 -15.26 3.36 9.69
C ASP A 35 -14.42 4.64 9.85
N THR A 36 -13.14 4.49 10.20
CA THR A 36 -12.25 5.64 10.41
C THR A 36 -11.60 6.10 9.11
N ALA A 37 -11.60 7.42 8.88
CA ALA A 37 -10.90 8.03 7.75
C ALA A 37 -9.39 7.72 7.75
N ARG A 38 -8.79 7.64 8.94
CA ARG A 38 -7.38 7.29 9.12
C ARG A 38 -7.07 5.92 8.52
N GLU A 39 -7.82 4.89 8.88
CA GLU A 39 -7.53 3.54 8.41
C GLU A 39 -7.77 3.36 6.90
N ARG A 40 -8.80 4.02 6.34
CA ARG A 40 -9.00 4.07 4.88
C ARG A 40 -7.81 4.71 4.15
N VAL A 41 -7.23 5.78 4.72
CA VAL A 41 -6.04 6.44 4.17
C VAL A 41 -4.83 5.52 4.21
N LEU A 42 -4.60 4.83 5.33
CA LEU A 42 -3.50 3.87 5.46
C LEU A 42 -3.65 2.69 4.49
N ALA A 43 -4.87 2.17 4.32
CA ALA A 43 -5.16 1.13 3.34
C ALA A 43 -4.82 1.57 1.90
N ARG A 44 -5.22 2.78 1.50
CA ARG A 44 -4.88 3.36 0.18
C ARG A 44 -3.38 3.57 0.02
N ALA A 45 -2.71 4.06 1.05
CA ALA A 45 -1.27 4.26 1.06
C ALA A 45 -0.51 2.93 0.87
N TRP A 46 -0.92 1.88 1.58
CA TRP A 46 -0.35 0.54 1.44
C TRP A 46 -0.53 -0.02 0.02
N VAL A 47 -1.76 0.05 -0.52
CA VAL A 47 -2.07 -0.45 -1.89
C VAL A 47 -1.24 0.30 -2.93
N ARG A 48 -1.08 1.61 -2.79
CA ARG A 48 -0.23 2.41 -3.69
C ARG A 48 1.24 1.98 -3.61
N GLY A 49 1.76 1.72 -2.42
CA GLY A 49 3.11 1.19 -2.23
C GLY A 49 3.29 -0.17 -2.90
N TYR A 50 2.33 -1.06 -2.72
CA TYR A 50 2.31 -2.39 -3.30
C TYR A 50 2.28 -2.34 -4.85
N GLY A 51 1.39 -1.54 -5.44
CA GLY A 51 1.25 -1.41 -6.90
C GLY A 51 2.51 -0.81 -7.56
N ASN A 52 3.15 0.18 -6.93
CA ASN A 52 4.37 0.78 -7.49
C ASN A 52 5.56 -0.18 -7.51
N ALA A 53 5.63 -1.13 -6.58
CA ALA A 53 6.70 -2.13 -6.52
C ALA A 53 6.41 -3.35 -7.40
N ASN A 54 5.18 -3.48 -7.89
CA ASN A 54 4.79 -4.48 -8.87
C ASN A 54 4.24 -3.77 -10.12
N PRO A 55 5.07 -2.99 -10.83
CA PRO A 55 4.64 -2.42 -12.09
C PRO A 55 4.33 -3.61 -12.99
N MET A 56 3.05 -3.83 -13.30
CA MET A 56 2.71 -4.61 -14.48
C MET A 56 3.57 -4.02 -15.60
N PRO A 57 4.34 -4.83 -16.34
CA PRO A 57 5.03 -4.31 -17.51
C PRO A 57 3.95 -3.70 -18.39
N VAL A 58 3.93 -2.37 -18.48
CA VAL A 58 3.08 -1.69 -19.44
C VAL A 58 3.73 -2.04 -20.78
N ASP A 59 3.17 -3.06 -21.43
CA ASP A 59 3.57 -3.42 -22.77
C ASP A 59 3.08 -2.29 -23.70
N TYR A 60 4.01 -1.43 -24.10
CA TYR A 60 3.78 -0.38 -25.10
C TYR A 60 3.93 -0.91 -26.54
N SER A 61 4.06 -2.23 -26.71
CA SER A 61 4.11 -2.88 -28.03
C SER A 61 2.69 -3.10 -28.56
N GLY A 62 2.04 -2.01 -28.98
CA GLY A 62 0.78 -2.02 -29.73
C GLY A 62 0.98 -1.47 -31.13
#